data_AF-A0A815ZJX9-F1
#
_entry.id   AF-A0A815ZJX9-F1
#
_cell.length_a   1.000
_cell.length_b   1.000
_cell.length_c   1.000
_cell.angle_alpha   90.00
_cell.angle_beta   90.00
_cell.angle_gamma   90.00
#
_symmetry.space_group_name_H-M   'P 1'
#
loop_
_entity.id
_entity.type
_entity.pdbx_description
1 polymer ?
#
loop_
_entity_poly.entity_id
_entity_poly.type
_entity_poly.pdbx_seq_one_letter_code
_entity_poly.pdbx_strand_id
1 'polypeptide(L)'
;MLPQEEFLLEHGYQKVKNVPIDAIRKLARLVITENVFTYEKKFYRQVVGGAMGSAFTLTLANIFMWKWEKQLVLHQIASNEIYS
;
A
#
# COMPACT_ATOMS: atom_id res chain seq x y z
N MET A 1 10.34 -6.37 2.25
CA MET A 1 10.15 -5.12 1.49
C MET A 1 8.69 -4.71 1.56
N LEU A 2 8.37 -3.43 1.78
CA LEU A 2 6.97 -2.97 1.81
C LEU A 2 6.36 -3.00 0.39
N PRO A 3 5.04 -3.23 0.21
CA PRO A 3 4.42 -3.36 -1.11
C PRO A 3 4.72 -2.19 -2.06
N GLN A 4 4.71 -0.96 -1.54
CA GLN A 4 5.02 0.26 -2.29
C GLN A 4 6.48 0.40 -2.70
N GLU A 5 7.41 -0.14 -1.91
CA GLU A 5 8.84 -0.11 -2.24
C GLU A 5 9.14 -1.13 -3.35
N GLU A 6 8.56 -2.32 -3.25
CA GLU A 6 8.64 -3.38 -4.26
C GLU A 6 8.01 -2.94 -5.59
N PHE A 7 6.80 -2.36 -5.54
CA PHE A 7 6.12 -1.85 -6.73
C PHE A 7 6.94 -0.80 -7.47
N LEU A 8 7.51 0.19 -6.76
CA LEU A 8 8.32 1.24 -7.38
C LEU A 8 9.61 0.68 -8.00
N LEU A 9 10.28 -0.24 -7.32
CA LEU A 9 11.50 -0.87 -7.82
C LEU A 9 11.22 -1.75 -9.05
N GLU A 10 10.13 -2.52 -9.05
CA GLU A 10 9.71 -3.36 -10.19
C GLU A 10 9.41 -2.53 -11.44
N HIS A 11 8.91 -1.30 -11.26
CA HIS A 11 8.65 -0.35 -12.36
C HIS A 11 9.83 0.57 -12.67
N GLY A 12 11.04 0.24 -12.18
CA GLY A 12 12.28 0.94 -12.54
C GLY A 12 12.49 2.30 -11.86
N TYR A 13 11.69 2.64 -10.85
CA TYR A 13 11.89 3.88 -10.10
C TYR A 13 13.00 3.70 -9.04
N GLN A 14 13.89 4.67 -8.95
CA GLN A 14 14.82 4.86 -7.82
C GLN A 14 14.52 6.13 -7.03
N LYS A 15 13.82 7.08 -7.66
CA LYS A 15 13.32 8.34 -7.11
C LYS A 15 12.09 8.79 -7.91
N VAL A 16 11.16 9.49 -7.26
CA VAL A 16 9.98 10.06 -7.92
C VAL A 16 10.05 11.57 -7.77
N LYS A 17 10.11 12.32 -8.88
CA LYS A 17 10.24 13.80 -8.85
C LYS A 17 11.36 14.30 -7.90
N ASN A 18 12.53 13.64 -7.97
CA ASN A 18 13.68 13.87 -7.07
C ASN A 18 13.49 13.52 -5.59
N VAL A 19 12.36 12.95 -5.20
CA VAL A 19 12.16 12.40 -3.86
C VAL A 19 12.69 10.97 -3.83
N PRO A 20 13.63 10.63 -2.93
CA PRO A 20 14.11 9.26 -2.76
C PRO A 20 12.98 8.31 -2.36
N ILE A 21 13.01 7.06 -2.85
CA ILE A 21 12.02 6.04 -2.48
C ILE A 21 11.93 5.86 -0.96
N ASP A 22 13.07 5.93 -0.26
CA ASP A 22 13.10 5.84 1.19
C ASP A 22 12.30 6.94 1.89
N ALA A 23 12.31 8.16 1.35
CA ALA A 23 11.50 9.26 1.87
C ALA A 23 10.01 9.02 1.61
N ILE A 24 9.66 8.56 0.39
CA ILE A 24 8.27 8.19 0.04
C ILE A 24 7.77 7.08 0.97
N ARG A 25 8.61 6.08 1.26
CA ARG A 25 8.32 4.98 2.17
C ARG A 25 8.06 5.46 3.60
N LYS A 26 8.91 6.37 4.12
CA LYS A 26 8.75 6.95 5.46
C LYS A 26 7.46 7.77 5.57
N LEU A 27 7.16 8.59 4.55
CA LEU A 27 5.92 9.35 4.48
C LEU A 27 4.69 8.44 4.38
N ALA A 28 4.75 7.40 3.55
CA ALA A 28 3.68 6.43 3.42
C ALA A 28 3.38 5.71 4.74
N ARG A 29 4.43 5.32 5.48
CA ARG A 29 4.30 4.74 6.81
C ARG A 29 3.61 5.72 7.77
N LEU A 30 4.04 6.98 7.79
CA LEU A 30 3.47 8.00 8.67
C LEU A 30 1.96 8.15 8.45
N VAL A 31 1.50 8.19 7.20
CA VAL A 31 0.07 8.34 6.88
C VAL A 31 -0.76 7.13 7.35
N ILE A 32 -0.19 5.92 7.29
CA ILE A 32 -0.87 4.71 7.75
C ILE A 32 -0.87 4.65 9.29
N THR A 33 0.26 4.96 9.94
CA THR A 33 0.41 4.76 11.39
C THR A 33 -0.17 5.90 12.22
N GLU A 34 -0.04 7.13 11.76
CA GLU A 34 -0.49 8.34 12.47
C GLU A 34 -1.86 8.81 11.97
N ASN A 35 -2.74 7.85 11.64
CA ASN A 35 -4.09 8.14 11.20
C ASN A 35 -5.03 8.30 12.41
N VAL A 36 -5.42 9.55 12.68
CA VAL A 36 -6.33 9.93 13.78
C VAL A 36 -7.58 10.58 13.19
N PHE A 37 -8.74 10.21 13.71
CA PHE A 37 -10.02 10.81 13.37
C PHE A 37 -10.80 11.23 14.63
N THR A 38 -11.75 12.14 14.46
CA THR A 38 -12.59 12.64 15.54
C THR A 38 -14.01 12.16 15.39
N TYR A 39 -14.61 11.73 16.49
CA TYR A 39 -16.02 11.37 16.56
C TYR A 39 -16.55 11.69 17.97
N GLU A 40 -17.70 12.35 18.06
CA GLU A 40 -18.31 12.78 19.34
C GLU A 40 -17.33 13.47 20.31
N LYS A 41 -16.53 14.42 19.81
CA LYS A 41 -15.51 15.16 20.60
C LYS A 41 -14.40 14.28 21.21
N LYS A 42 -14.28 13.02 20.78
CA LYS A 42 -13.20 12.10 21.14
C LYS A 42 -12.28 11.87 19.95
N PHE A 43 -11.01 11.59 20.25
CA PHE A 43 -9.99 11.25 19.25
C PHE A 43 -9.79 9.74 19.22
N TYR A 44 -9.73 9.19 18.01
CA TYR A 44 -9.53 7.77 17.77
C TYR A 44 -8.37 7.57 16.81
N ARG A 45 -7.50 6.62 17.12
CA ARG A 45 -6.45 6.17 16.20
C ARG A 45 -6.94 4.95 15.45
N GLN A 46 -6.89 5.01 14.12
CA GLN A 46 -7.15 3.82 13.31
C GLN A 46 -5.91 2.93 13.34
N VAL A 47 -6.05 1.73 13.91
CA VAL A 47 -4.95 0.77 14.08
C VAL A 47 -4.78 -0.19 12.90
N VAL A 48 -5.82 -0.37 12.09
CA VAL A 48 -5.84 -1.28 10.93
C VAL A 48 -6.42 -0.56 9.72
N GLY A 49 -5.75 -0.68 8.57
CA GLY A 49 -6.11 0.02 7.34
C GLY A 49 -5.71 1.49 7.35
N GLY A 50 -6.33 2.28 6.47
CA GLY A 50 -6.16 3.74 6.42
C GLY A 50 -7.49 4.46 6.29
N ALA A 51 -7.45 5.78 6.37
CA ALA A 51 -8.65 6.61 6.24
C ALA A 51 -9.23 6.45 4.82
N MET A 52 -10.46 5.93 4.73
CA MET A 52 -11.10 5.63 3.43
C MET A 52 -11.34 6.88 2.57
N GLY A 53 -11.47 8.06 3.17
CA GLY A 53 -11.58 9.33 2.44
C GLY A 53 -10.26 9.86 1.86
N SER A 54 -9.13 9.20 2.13
CA SER A 54 -7.82 9.64 1.64
C SER A 54 -7.49 8.99 0.29
N ALA A 55 -7.30 9.83 -0.73
CA ALA A 55 -6.81 9.38 -2.05
C ALA A 55 -5.48 8.62 -1.95
N PHE A 56 -4.65 8.96 -0.96
CA PHE A 56 -3.39 8.28 -0.71
C PHE A 56 -3.59 6.88 -0.13
N THR A 57 -4.54 6.70 0.80
CA THR A 57 -4.92 5.37 1.29
C THR A 57 -5.39 4.47 0.15
N LEU A 58 -6.23 4.99 -0.76
CA LEU A 58 -6.70 4.25 -1.93
C LEU A 58 -5.55 3.80 -2.84
N THR A 59 -4.57 4.69 -3.06
CA THR A 59 -3.39 4.38 -3.87
C THR A 59 -2.56 3.26 -3.23
N LEU A 60 -2.34 3.35 -1.92
CA LEU A 60 -1.63 2.32 -1.16
C LEU A 60 -2.38 0.98 -1.15
N ALA A 61 -3.70 1.00 -1.07
CA ALA A 61 -4.54 -0.18 -1.16
C ALA A 61 -4.38 -0.87 -2.52
N ASN A 62 -4.39 -0.11 -3.63
CA ASN A 62 -4.17 -0.67 -4.97
C ASN A 62 -2.79 -1.32 -5.10
N ILE A 63 -1.75 -0.69 -4.55
CA ILE A 63 -0.40 -1.27 -4.59
C ILE A 63 -0.31 -2.54 -3.73
N PHE A 64 -0.96 -2.55 -2.56
CA PHE A 64 -1.06 -3.76 -1.74
C PHE A 64 -1.80 -4.88 -2.47
N MET A 65 -2.94 -4.57 -3.08
CA MET A 65 -3.74 -5.51 -3.84
C MET A 65 -2.97 -6.08 -5.02
N TRP A 66 -2.25 -5.25 -5.78
CA TRP A 66 -1.37 -5.72 -6.86
C TRP A 66 -0.36 -6.77 -6.37
N LYS A 67 0.28 -6.52 -5.22
CA LYS A 67 1.22 -7.49 -4.64
C LYS A 67 0.52 -8.78 -4.22
N TRP A 68 -0.66 -8.68 -3.61
CA TRP A 68 -1.44 -9.82 -3.16
C TRP A 68 -1.98 -10.65 -4.33
N GLU A 69 -2.57 -10.01 -5.33
CA GLU A 69 -3.07 -10.63 -6.56
C GLU A 69 -1.95 -11.31 -7.34
N LYS A 70 -0.76 -10.70 -7.44
CA LYS A 70 0.40 -11.33 -8.06
C LYS A 70 0.76 -12.65 -7.39
N GLN A 71 0.72 -12.73 -6.06
CA GLN A 71 0.97 -13.97 -5.34
C GLN A 71 -0.14 -15.01 -5.56
N LEU A 72 -1.39 -14.57 -5.57
CA LEU A 72 -2.54 -15.44 -5.83
C LEU A 72 -2.47 -16.05 -7.23
N VAL A 73 -2.22 -15.24 -8.25
CA VAL A 73 -2.10 -15.69 -9.65
C VAL A 73 -0.92 -16.65 -9.80
N LEU A 74 0.25 -16.34 -9.22
CA LEU A 74 1.40 -17.25 -9.26
C LEU A 74 1.09 -18.60 -8.60
N HIS A 75 0.38 -18.59 -7.47
CA HIS A 75 -0.04 -19.82 -6.79
C HIS A 75 -0.99 -20.65 -7.66
N GLN A 76 -2.01 -20.02 -8.25
CA GLN A 76 -2.97 -20.73 -9.08
C GLN A 76 -2.37 -21.25 -10.40
N ILE A 77 -1.40 -20.54 -11.00
CA ILE A 77 -0.63 -21.05 -12.16
C ILE A 77 0.15 -22.30 -11.76
N ALA A 78 0.82 -22.28 -10.60
CA ALA A 78 1.59 -23.43 -10.11
C ALA A 78 0.70 -24.63 -9.75
N SER A 79 -0.50 -24.37 -9.22
CA SER A 79 -1.50 -25.40 -8.90
C SER A 79 -2.30 -25.87 -10.11
N ASN A 80 -2.06 -25.31 -11.31
CA ASN A 80 -2.79 -25.59 -12.55
C ASN A 80 -4.30 -25.33 -12.43
N GLU A 81 -4.68 -24.35 -11.61
CA GLU A 81 -6.06 -24.01 -11.26
C GLU A 81 -6.65 -22.86 -12.10
N ILE A 82 -5.93 -22.26 -13.06
CA ILE A 82 -6.48 -21.11 -13.81
C ILE A 82 -7.01 -21.45 -15.21
N TYR A 83 -8.31 -21.16 -15.35
CA TYR A 83 -9.21 -21.07 -16.51
C TYR A 83 -10.11 -22.29 -16.79
N SER A 84 -11.16 -22.41 -15.99
CA SER A 84 -12.49 -22.90 -16.40
C SER A 84 -13.54 -21.86 -16.00
#